data_AF-A0A316BA41-F1
#
_entry.id   AF-A0A316BA41-F1
#
_cell.length_a   1.000
_cell.length_b   1.000
_cell.length_c   1.000
_cell.angle_alpha   90.00
_cell.angle_beta   90.00
_cell.angle_gamma   90.00
#
_symmetry.space_group_name_H-M   'P 1'
#
loop_
_entity.id
_entity.type
_entity.pdbx_description
1 polymer ?
#
loop_
_entity_poly.entity_id
_entity_poly.type
_entity_poly.pdbx_seq_one_letter_code
_entity_poly.pdbx_strand_id
1 'polypeptide(L)'
;MKINEIFALEHSESTPTGNGTIHLLRDRSFFQAYEYSAYFMERHFRKYKVHSRFYKNINAEMVYMGFPEKCMEPLKREVELSGYSWIQIDENRVDIQGLPPCKDFEEWKTTKISMVEGNVPSRESIEKSQAEVTYENLMLANREAYDICLYVCRCSSKFFRNFRFGLGEKLRQESVELTEHLHLVTTKVIKMDSMLLRTLLGSMRIKVRLLTDLGQLNGNQWFFFNEKVEKVYSLLRLESSGTKDYGSKPIRVGDQLA
;
A
#
# COMPACT_ATOMS: atom_id res chain seq x y z
N MET A 1 2.58 19.57 -1.65
CA MET A 1 2.19 20.12 -0.33
C MET A 1 1.96 18.96 0.64
N LYS A 2 2.34 19.07 1.92
CA LYS A 2 2.12 17.99 2.90
C LYS A 2 0.66 17.99 3.36
N ILE A 3 0.08 16.82 3.65
CA ILE A 3 -1.35 16.75 4.03
C ILE A 3 -1.70 17.55 5.30
N ASN A 4 -0.76 17.75 6.23
CA ASN A 4 -0.97 18.63 7.40
C ASN A 4 -1.22 20.09 6.97
N GLU A 5 -0.51 20.56 5.95
CA GLU A 5 -0.64 21.92 5.41
C GLU A 5 -1.95 22.05 4.64
N ILE A 6 -2.36 21.01 3.90
CA ILE A 6 -3.64 20.96 3.19
C ILE A 6 -4.80 20.99 4.18
N PHE A 7 -4.72 20.18 5.25
CA PHE A 7 -5.73 20.16 6.29
C PHE A 7 -5.86 21.53 6.97
N ALA A 8 -4.74 22.18 7.30
CA ALA A 8 -4.75 23.53 7.87
C ALA A 8 -5.33 24.57 6.90
N LEU A 9 -5.00 24.49 5.60
CA LEU A 9 -5.51 25.39 4.56
C LEU A 9 -7.04 25.30 4.46
N GLU A 10 -7.57 24.09 4.31
CA GLU A 10 -9.01 23.84 4.18
C GLU A 10 -9.81 24.28 5.42
N HIS A 11 -9.22 24.22 6.62
CA HIS A 11 -9.91 24.58 7.87
C HIS A 11 -9.66 26.03 8.33
N SER A 12 -8.70 26.75 7.72
CA SER A 12 -8.40 28.14 8.07
C SER A 12 -9.11 29.14 7.16
N GLU A 13 -9.31 28.81 5.89
CA GLU A 13 -9.95 29.71 4.91
C GLU A 13 -11.47 29.44 4.75
N SER A 14 -11.96 28.29 5.22
CA SER A 14 -13.38 27.91 5.12
C SER A 14 -14.18 28.36 6.34
N THR A 15 -14.54 29.64 6.39
CA THR A 15 -15.54 30.13 7.36
C THR A 15 -16.97 29.88 6.87
N PRO A 16 -17.91 29.40 7.72
CA PRO A 16 -19.32 29.19 7.35
C PRO A 16 -20.09 30.48 6.98
N THR A 17 -19.49 31.64 7.18
CA THR A 17 -20.04 32.97 6.91
C THR A 17 -19.29 33.77 5.83
N GLY A 18 -18.19 33.23 5.30
CA GLY A 18 -17.38 33.85 4.25
C GLY A 18 -17.65 33.26 2.85
N ASN A 19 -17.17 33.96 1.81
CA ASN A 19 -17.19 33.41 0.45
C ASN A 19 -16.25 32.20 0.39
N GLY A 20 -16.72 31.10 -0.22
CA GLY A 20 -15.95 29.87 -0.35
C GLY A 20 -14.81 30.00 -1.36
N THR A 21 -13.74 29.24 -1.12
CA THR A 21 -12.62 29.06 -2.03
C THR A 21 -12.43 27.57 -2.30
N ILE A 22 -12.14 27.20 -3.55
CA ILE A 22 -11.69 25.85 -3.90
C ILE A 22 -10.19 25.91 -4.14
N HIS A 23 -9.45 25.05 -3.46
CA HIS A 23 -8.03 24.81 -3.66
C HIS A 23 -7.84 23.53 -4.47
N LEU A 24 -7.31 23.67 -5.70
CA LEU A 24 -6.92 22.56 -6.56
C LEU A 24 -5.41 22.38 -6.43
N LEU A 25 -4.99 21.26 -5.86
CA LEU A 25 -3.59 20.97 -5.56
C LEU A 25 -3.08 19.86 -6.48
N ARG A 26 -1.94 20.09 -7.12
CA ARG A 26 -1.32 19.11 -8.02
C ARG A 26 -0.71 17.95 -7.22
N ASP A 27 -1.08 16.74 -7.60
CA ASP A 27 -0.48 15.49 -7.20
C ASP A 27 -0.10 14.70 -8.45
N ARG A 28 1.17 14.84 -8.86
CA ARG A 28 1.73 14.26 -10.10
C ARG A 28 0.94 14.72 -11.35
N SER A 29 0.29 13.79 -12.06
CA SER A 29 -0.50 14.06 -13.28
C SER A 29 -1.97 14.38 -12.99
N PHE A 30 -2.33 14.55 -11.72
CA PHE A 30 -3.69 14.85 -11.28
C PHE A 30 -3.70 16.12 -10.45
N PHE A 31 -4.86 16.78 -10.43
CA PHE A 31 -5.17 17.78 -9.44
C PHE A 31 -6.22 17.23 -8.48
N GLN A 32 -6.13 17.65 -7.23
CA GLN A 32 -6.96 17.16 -6.14
C GLN A 32 -7.58 18.33 -5.38
N ALA A 33 -8.86 18.19 -5.07
CA ALA A 33 -9.60 19.05 -4.17
C ALA A 33 -9.89 18.26 -2.89
N TYR A 34 -9.66 18.85 -1.72
CA TYR A 34 -9.90 18.22 -0.42
C TYR A 34 -11.09 18.87 0.28
N GLU A 35 -11.74 18.16 1.20
CA GLU A 35 -12.71 18.72 2.16
C GLU A 35 -13.70 19.73 1.53
N TYR A 36 -13.61 21.01 1.90
CA TYR A 36 -14.50 22.08 1.43
C TYR A 36 -14.35 22.30 -0.07
N SER A 37 -13.12 22.27 -0.58
CA SER A 37 -12.85 22.32 -2.01
C SER A 37 -13.55 21.19 -2.77
N ALA A 38 -13.56 19.96 -2.22
CA ALA A 38 -14.26 18.83 -2.83
C ALA A 38 -15.79 19.00 -2.79
N TYR A 39 -16.33 19.53 -1.69
CA TYR A 39 -17.73 19.86 -1.54
C TYR A 39 -18.21 20.86 -2.59
N PHE A 40 -17.46 21.96 -2.78
CA PHE A 40 -17.83 22.99 -3.74
C PHE A 40 -17.72 22.47 -5.18
N MET A 41 -16.69 21.66 -5.47
CA MET A 41 -16.54 21.02 -6.78
C MET A 41 -17.73 20.13 -7.16
N GLU A 42 -18.24 19.32 -6.22
CA GLU A 42 -19.40 18.46 -6.48
C GLU A 42 -20.68 19.26 -6.73
N ARG A 43 -20.87 20.38 -6.01
CA ARG A 43 -22.09 21.18 -6.09
C ARG A 43 -22.14 22.13 -7.28
N HIS A 44 -21.01 22.73 -7.65
CA HIS A 44 -20.99 23.83 -8.62
C HIS A 44 -20.45 23.45 -10.00
N PHE A 45 -19.66 22.39 -10.10
CA PHE A 45 -18.98 22.07 -11.35
C PHE A 45 -19.30 20.65 -11.81
N ARG A 46 -18.63 19.64 -11.25
CA ARG A 46 -18.65 18.29 -11.80
C ARG A 46 -18.76 17.24 -10.71
N LYS A 47 -19.67 16.29 -10.93
CA LYS A 47 -19.87 15.13 -10.05
C LYS A 47 -18.83 14.05 -10.34
N TYR A 48 -17.60 14.27 -9.87
CA TYR A 48 -16.63 13.18 -9.78
C TYR A 48 -16.86 12.37 -8.50
N LYS A 49 -16.31 11.15 -8.50
CA LYS A 49 -16.36 10.28 -7.32
C LYS A 49 -15.56 10.94 -6.17
N VAL A 50 -16.23 11.17 -5.05
CA VAL A 50 -15.60 11.60 -3.80
C VAL A 50 -15.04 10.37 -3.10
N HIS A 51 -13.79 10.47 -2.66
CA HIS A 51 -13.10 9.43 -1.91
C HIS A 51 -12.90 9.91 -0.47
N SER A 52 -13.00 9.01 0.53
CA SER A 52 -12.58 9.31 1.91
C SER A 52 -11.28 8.57 2.24
N ARG A 53 -10.44 9.19 3.09
CA ARG A 53 -9.22 8.57 3.59
C ARG A 53 -8.89 9.09 4.98
N PHE A 54 -8.58 8.17 5.88
CA PHE A 54 -8.04 8.50 7.19
C PHE A 54 -6.53 8.76 7.13
N TYR A 55 -6.10 9.92 7.61
CA TYR A 55 -4.70 10.33 7.64
C TYR A 55 -4.18 10.29 9.08
N LYS A 56 -3.31 9.31 9.38
CA LYS A 56 -2.80 9.05 10.74
C LYS A 56 -2.02 10.20 11.37
N ASN A 57 -1.35 11.00 10.54
CA ASN A 57 -0.51 12.12 10.96
C ASN A 57 -1.29 13.36 11.39
N ILE A 58 -2.55 13.48 10.96
CA ILE A 58 -3.49 14.52 11.43
C ILE A 58 -4.63 13.93 12.27
N ASN A 59 -4.67 12.60 12.42
CA ASN A 59 -5.68 11.85 13.14
C ASN A 59 -7.11 12.23 12.72
N ALA A 60 -7.33 12.44 11.42
CA ALA A 60 -8.60 12.88 10.86
C ALA A 60 -8.94 12.13 9.57
N GLU A 61 -10.24 11.94 9.34
CA GLU A 61 -10.76 11.49 8.06
C GLU A 61 -11.00 12.69 7.16
N MET A 62 -10.39 12.65 5.98
CA MET A 62 -10.59 13.67 4.96
C MET A 62 -11.25 13.08 3.74
N VAL A 63 -12.11 13.86 3.11
CA VAL A 63 -12.63 13.56 1.78
C VAL A 63 -11.83 14.30 0.72
N TYR A 64 -11.70 13.70 -0.46
CA TYR A 64 -10.99 14.31 -1.58
C TYR A 64 -11.58 13.85 -2.92
N MET A 65 -11.31 14.65 -3.95
CA MET A 65 -11.74 14.42 -5.32
C MET A 65 -10.56 14.70 -6.25
N GLY A 66 -10.23 13.75 -7.12
CA GLY A 66 -9.15 13.87 -8.08
C GLY A 66 -9.65 14.03 -9.51
N PHE A 67 -8.99 14.86 -10.31
CA PHE A 67 -9.29 15.07 -11.73
C PHE A 67 -7.98 15.09 -12.54
N PRO A 68 -7.96 14.47 -13.74
CA PRO A 68 -6.80 14.50 -14.63
C PRO A 68 -6.46 15.94 -15.05
N GLU A 69 -5.17 16.22 -15.28
CA GLU A 69 -4.69 17.53 -15.78
C GLU A 69 -5.43 18.00 -17.04
N LYS A 70 -5.78 17.08 -17.95
CA LYS A 70 -6.56 17.37 -19.17
C LYS A 70 -7.96 17.95 -18.92
N CYS A 71 -8.48 17.83 -17.70
CA CYS A 71 -9.79 18.37 -17.31
C CYS A 71 -9.70 19.81 -16.78
N MET A 72 -8.49 20.36 -16.62
CA MET A 72 -8.28 21.71 -16.08
C MET A 72 -8.72 22.81 -17.04
N GLU A 73 -8.41 22.72 -18.32
CA GLU A 73 -8.82 23.72 -19.31
C GLU A 73 -10.34 23.79 -19.50
N PRO A 74 -11.07 22.66 -19.60
CA PRO A 74 -12.53 22.67 -19.55
C PRO A 74 -13.09 23.27 -18.26
N LEU A 75 -12.51 22.91 -17.10
CA LEU A 75 -12.96 23.43 -15.81
C LEU A 75 -12.76 24.94 -15.69
N LYS A 76 -11.61 25.46 -16.15
CA LYS A 76 -11.33 26.90 -16.16
C LYS A 76 -12.39 27.67 -16.95
N ARG A 77 -12.79 27.17 -18.12
CA ARG A 77 -13.86 27.79 -18.92
C ARG A 77 -15.20 27.77 -18.18
N GLU A 78 -15.54 26.66 -17.53
CA GLU A 78 -16.77 26.54 -16.72
C GLU A 78 -16.79 27.52 -15.54
N VAL A 79 -15.65 27.71 -14.88
CA VAL A 79 -15.46 28.69 -13.78
C VAL A 79 -15.67 30.12 -14.28
N GLU A 80 -15.02 30.50 -15.38
CA GLU A 80 -15.12 31.84 -15.97
C GLU A 80 -16.54 32.13 -16.47
N LEU A 81 -17.20 31.14 -17.11
CA LEU A 81 -18.60 31.26 -17.55
C LEU A 81 -19.60 31.41 -16.39
N SER A 82 -19.27 30.82 -15.24
CA SER A 82 -20.09 30.91 -14.03
C SER A 82 -19.85 32.20 -13.23
N GLY A 83 -18.94 33.06 -13.69
CA GLY A 83 -18.62 34.35 -13.06
C GLY A 83 -17.70 34.24 -11.84
N TYR A 84 -17.03 33.11 -11.63
CA TYR A 84 -16.07 32.91 -10.55
C TYR A 84 -14.65 33.26 -10.99
N SER A 85 -13.79 33.57 -10.02
CA SER A 85 -12.41 33.98 -10.29
C SER A 85 -11.47 32.78 -10.26
N TRP A 86 -10.78 32.54 -11.37
CA TRP A 86 -9.70 31.55 -11.47
C TRP A 86 -8.35 32.22 -11.18
N ILE A 87 -7.68 31.82 -10.10
CA ILE A 87 -6.40 32.38 -9.67
C ILE A 87 -5.36 31.27 -9.67
N GLN A 88 -4.41 31.33 -10.60
CA GLN A 88 -3.28 30.42 -10.61
C GLN A 88 -2.18 30.99 -9.72
N ILE A 89 -1.93 30.33 -8.58
CA ILE A 89 -0.91 30.76 -7.61
C ILE A 89 0.46 30.27 -8.06
N ASP A 90 0.56 28.99 -8.43
CA ASP A 90 1.78 28.38 -8.95
C ASP A 90 1.46 27.18 -9.88
N GLU A 91 2.48 26.41 -10.28
CA GLU A 91 2.32 25.20 -11.11
C GLU A 91 1.61 24.04 -10.40
N ASN A 92 1.53 24.10 -9.06
CA ASN A 92 1.01 23.06 -8.19
C ASN A 92 -0.27 23.47 -7.44
N ARG A 93 -0.73 24.72 -7.56
CA ARG A 93 -1.92 25.24 -6.88
C ARG A 93 -2.69 26.22 -7.74
N VAL A 94 -3.98 25.95 -7.85
CA VAL A 94 -4.98 26.84 -8.43
C VAL A 94 -6.08 27.06 -7.41
N ASP A 95 -6.47 28.32 -7.22
CA ASP A 95 -7.57 28.70 -6.36
C ASP A 95 -8.75 29.22 -7.19
N ILE A 96 -9.97 28.80 -6.86
CA ILE A 96 -11.20 29.34 -7.42
C ILE A 96 -11.93 30.08 -6.31
N GLN A 97 -12.17 31.38 -6.50
CA GLN A 97 -12.78 32.26 -5.50
C GLN A 97 -14.14 32.81 -5.95
N GLY A 98 -14.93 33.26 -4.96
CA GLY A 98 -16.23 33.89 -5.19
C GLY A 98 -17.40 32.91 -5.07
N LEU A 99 -17.18 31.73 -4.47
CA LEU A 99 -18.25 30.76 -4.25
C LEU A 99 -19.15 31.19 -3.09
N PRO A 100 -20.45 30.84 -3.15
CA PRO A 100 -21.36 31.13 -2.04
C PRO A 100 -20.92 30.43 -0.75
N PRO A 101 -21.31 30.97 0.43
CA PRO A 101 -20.94 30.38 1.71
C PRO A 101 -21.45 28.94 1.82
N CYS A 102 -20.63 28.10 2.46
CA CYS A 102 -20.95 26.71 2.66
C CYS A 102 -22.05 26.55 3.71
N LYS A 103 -23.12 25.83 3.35
CA LYS A 103 -24.13 25.35 4.29
C LYS A 103 -24.15 23.83 4.21
N ASP A 104 -24.08 23.18 5.37
CA ASP A 104 -24.23 21.72 5.48
C ASP A 104 -23.00 20.90 5.01
N PHE A 105 -21.78 21.46 5.10
CA PHE A 105 -20.54 20.70 4.83
C PHE A 105 -20.45 19.43 5.68
N GLU A 106 -20.64 19.56 7.00
CA GLU A 106 -20.50 18.44 7.93
C GLU A 106 -21.54 17.35 7.67
N GLU A 107 -22.77 17.73 7.33
CA GLU A 107 -23.82 16.79 6.97
C GLU A 107 -23.51 16.09 5.63
N TRP A 108 -23.02 16.84 4.64
CA TRP A 108 -22.55 16.28 3.38
C TRP A 108 -21.37 15.33 3.57
N LYS A 109 -20.36 15.73 4.35
CA LYS A 109 -19.18 14.93 4.67
C LYS A 109 -19.59 13.63 5.37
N THR A 110 -20.47 13.73 6.37
CA THR A 110 -21.05 12.57 7.06
C THR A 110 -21.84 11.69 6.10
N THR A 111 -22.58 12.24 5.15
CA THR A 111 -23.30 11.47 4.12
C THR A 111 -22.34 10.77 3.16
N LYS A 112 -21.24 11.42 2.75
CA LYS A 112 -20.24 10.81 1.87
C LYS A 112 -19.42 9.74 2.58
N ILE A 113 -19.10 9.96 3.84
CA ILE A 113 -18.45 8.96 4.69
C ILE A 113 -19.42 7.80 4.95
N SER A 114 -20.69 8.04 5.27
CA SER A 114 -21.67 6.98 5.55
C SER A 114 -22.13 6.19 4.30
N MET A 115 -22.19 6.83 3.13
CA MET A 115 -22.35 6.12 1.84
C MET A 115 -21.13 5.25 1.50
N VAL A 116 -19.96 5.61 2.02
CA VAL A 116 -18.77 4.75 2.02
C VAL A 116 -18.91 3.67 3.10
N GLU A 117 -19.44 3.94 4.30
CA GLU A 117 -19.69 2.96 5.38
C GLU A 117 -20.79 1.92 5.06
N GLY A 118 -21.77 2.23 4.22
CA GLY A 118 -22.67 1.22 3.63
C GLY A 118 -21.95 0.19 2.75
N ASN A 119 -20.68 0.46 2.43
CA ASN A 119 -19.77 -0.40 1.68
C ASN A 119 -18.36 -0.46 2.31
N VAL A 120 -18.22 -0.14 3.61
CA VAL A 120 -16.94 -0.22 4.34
C VAL A 120 -17.19 -0.79 5.74
N PRO A 121 -16.50 -1.89 6.12
CA PRO A 121 -16.78 -2.66 7.31
C PRO A 121 -16.27 -1.98 8.60
N SER A 122 -16.89 -2.33 9.73
CA SER A 122 -16.74 -1.77 11.09
C SER A 122 -15.30 -1.54 11.57
N ARG A 123 -15.09 -0.80 12.67
CA ARG A 123 -13.76 -0.46 13.23
C ARG A 123 -12.89 -1.68 13.62
N GLU A 124 -13.48 -2.84 13.92
CA GLU A 124 -12.78 -4.14 14.02
C GLU A 124 -12.14 -4.60 12.70
N SER A 125 -12.65 -4.08 11.59
CA SER A 125 -12.25 -4.34 10.21
C SER A 125 -11.18 -3.37 9.73
N ILE A 126 -11.02 -2.22 10.38
CA ILE A 126 -9.93 -1.26 10.09
C ILE A 126 -8.61 -1.73 10.72
N GLU A 127 -8.67 -2.41 11.87
CA GLU A 127 -7.50 -3.13 12.39
C GLU A 127 -7.13 -4.35 11.51
N LYS A 128 -8.11 -4.95 10.81
CA LYS A 128 -7.85 -6.03 9.83
C LYS A 128 -7.37 -5.53 8.47
N SER A 129 -7.80 -4.36 8.01
CA SER A 129 -7.51 -3.84 6.67
C SER A 129 -6.14 -3.17 6.51
N GLN A 130 -5.29 -3.18 7.55
CA GLN A 130 -3.86 -2.90 7.41
C GLN A 130 -2.96 -4.14 7.31
N ALA A 131 -3.48 -5.37 7.26
CA ALA A 131 -2.59 -6.55 7.29
C ALA A 131 -3.08 -7.81 6.57
N GLU A 132 -4.18 -7.80 5.82
CA GLU A 132 -4.67 -9.05 5.20
C GLU A 132 -4.20 -9.21 3.74
N VAL A 133 -3.51 -10.32 3.48
CA VAL A 133 -3.14 -10.76 2.14
C VAL A 133 -4.43 -11.10 1.39
N THR A 134 -4.67 -10.44 0.25
CA THR A 134 -5.84 -10.73 -0.57
C THR A 134 -5.82 -12.19 -1.03
N TYR A 135 -6.99 -12.83 -1.11
CA TYR A 135 -7.10 -14.22 -1.58
C TYR A 135 -6.43 -14.45 -2.95
N GLU A 136 -6.55 -13.48 -3.86
CA GLU A 136 -5.87 -13.51 -5.17
C GLU A 136 -4.34 -13.60 -5.01
N ASN A 137 -3.74 -12.71 -4.22
CA ASN A 137 -2.30 -12.76 -3.93
C ASN A 137 -1.89 -14.07 -3.23
N LEU A 138 -2.74 -14.64 -2.39
CA LEU A 138 -2.49 -15.91 -1.74
C LEU A 138 -2.46 -17.07 -2.76
N MET A 139 -3.41 -17.11 -3.71
CA MET A 139 -3.39 -18.09 -4.80
C MET A 139 -2.17 -17.93 -5.70
N LEU A 140 -1.79 -16.69 -6.02
CA LEU A 140 -0.59 -16.40 -6.80
C LEU A 140 0.67 -16.83 -6.04
N ALA A 141 0.76 -16.55 -4.74
CA ALA A 141 1.90 -16.96 -3.91
C ALA A 141 2.00 -18.49 -3.81
N ASN A 142 0.87 -19.18 -3.67
CA ASN A 142 0.83 -20.65 -3.67
C ASN A 142 1.32 -21.24 -5.01
N ARG A 143 0.92 -20.63 -6.14
CA ARG A 143 1.43 -21.01 -7.46
C ARG A 143 2.95 -20.78 -7.57
N GLU A 144 3.44 -19.64 -7.11
CA GLU A 144 4.87 -19.33 -7.14
C GLU A 144 5.69 -20.27 -6.25
N ALA A 145 5.17 -20.63 -5.07
CA ALA A 145 5.79 -21.63 -4.20
C ALA A 145 5.86 -23.01 -4.84
N TYR A 146 4.80 -23.42 -5.56
CA TYR A 146 4.81 -24.65 -6.33
C TYR A 146 5.86 -24.62 -7.45
N ASP A 147 5.98 -23.52 -8.19
CA ASP A 147 7.01 -23.33 -9.23
C ASP A 147 8.43 -23.42 -8.62
N ILE A 148 8.64 -22.82 -7.44
CA ILE A 148 9.89 -22.91 -6.67
C ILE A 148 10.18 -24.37 -6.31
N CYS A 149 9.21 -25.10 -5.75
CA CYS A 149 9.36 -26.50 -5.35
C CYS A 149 9.70 -27.41 -6.53
N LEU A 150 9.01 -27.24 -7.66
CA LEU A 150 9.31 -27.97 -8.90
C LEU A 150 10.72 -27.66 -9.41
N TYR A 151 11.11 -26.38 -9.39
CA TYR A 151 12.45 -25.96 -9.80
C TYR A 151 13.53 -26.60 -8.91
N VAL A 152 13.35 -26.54 -7.60
CA VAL A 152 14.26 -27.15 -6.61
C VAL A 152 14.38 -28.65 -6.83
N CYS A 153 13.28 -29.37 -6.98
CA CYS A 153 13.28 -30.82 -7.24
C CYS A 153 14.03 -31.17 -8.54
N ARG A 154 13.86 -30.37 -9.58
CA ARG A 154 14.54 -30.58 -10.88
C ARG A 154 16.03 -30.30 -10.78
N CYS A 155 16.45 -29.23 -10.10
CA CYS A 155 17.87 -28.90 -9.99
C CYS A 155 18.61 -29.82 -9.01
N SER A 156 17.97 -30.20 -7.89
CA SER A 156 18.59 -31.03 -6.86
C SER A 156 18.94 -32.44 -7.34
N SER A 157 18.26 -32.94 -8.37
CA SER A 157 18.59 -34.22 -9.00
C SER A 157 19.95 -34.21 -9.70
N LYS A 158 20.45 -33.03 -10.08
CA LYS A 158 21.70 -32.81 -10.82
C LYS A 158 22.91 -32.51 -9.94
N PHE A 159 22.70 -32.30 -8.63
CA PHE A 159 23.79 -32.00 -7.70
C PHE A 159 24.72 -33.21 -7.55
N PHE A 160 25.99 -32.94 -7.27
CA PHE A 160 26.94 -34.00 -6.93
C PHE A 160 26.47 -34.77 -5.69
N ARG A 161 26.85 -36.05 -5.61
CA ARG A 161 26.40 -36.99 -4.57
C ARG A 161 26.55 -36.43 -3.15
N ASN A 162 27.64 -35.70 -2.89
CA ASN A 162 27.96 -35.14 -1.57
C ASN A 162 26.96 -34.04 -1.13
N PHE A 163 26.34 -33.33 -2.07
CA PHE A 163 25.40 -32.25 -1.78
C PHE A 163 23.94 -32.68 -1.95
N ARG A 164 23.68 -33.73 -2.75
CA ARG A 164 22.33 -34.23 -3.06
C ARG A 164 21.56 -34.69 -1.81
N PHE A 165 22.22 -35.44 -0.92
CA PHE A 165 21.61 -36.01 0.30
C PHE A 165 21.78 -35.12 1.54
N GLY A 166 22.59 -34.07 1.45
CA GLY A 166 22.75 -33.07 2.50
C GLY A 166 21.91 -31.84 2.19
N LEU A 167 22.58 -30.82 1.66
CA LEU A 167 21.97 -29.50 1.41
C LEU A 167 20.81 -29.56 0.42
N GLY A 168 20.90 -30.41 -0.62
CA GLY A 168 19.87 -30.58 -1.63
C GLY A 168 18.62 -31.34 -1.18
N GLU A 169 18.73 -32.23 -0.18
CA GLU A 169 17.57 -32.87 0.45
C GLU A 169 16.86 -31.88 1.38
N LYS A 170 17.62 -31.17 2.23
CA LYS A 170 17.06 -30.15 3.12
C LYS A 170 16.34 -29.04 2.35
N LEU A 171 16.93 -28.57 1.24
CA LEU A 171 16.29 -27.57 0.38
C LEU A 171 14.99 -28.09 -0.26
N ARG A 172 14.95 -29.36 -0.67
CA ARG A 172 13.71 -30.00 -1.17
C ARG A 172 12.65 -30.06 -0.08
N GLN A 173 13.00 -30.53 1.11
CA GLN A 173 12.09 -30.64 2.23
C GLN A 173 11.44 -29.29 2.56
N GLU A 174 12.24 -28.23 2.68
CA GLU A 174 11.72 -26.87 2.94
C GLU A 174 10.85 -26.34 1.80
N SER A 175 11.16 -26.69 0.54
CA SER A 175 10.35 -26.26 -0.60
C SER A 175 8.98 -26.95 -0.65
N VAL A 176 8.92 -28.22 -0.22
CA VAL A 176 7.66 -28.96 -0.05
C VAL A 176 6.87 -28.37 1.10
N GLU A 177 7.52 -28.15 2.25
CA GLU A 177 6.89 -27.56 3.45
C GLU A 177 6.30 -26.17 3.18
N LEU A 178 7.02 -25.31 2.43
CA LEU A 178 6.51 -24.02 1.96
C LEU A 178 5.23 -24.17 1.13
N THR A 179 5.22 -25.12 0.20
CA THR A 179 4.09 -25.36 -0.71
C THR A 179 2.89 -25.92 0.05
N GLU A 180 3.11 -26.88 0.95
CA GLU A 180 2.06 -27.44 1.80
C GLU A 180 1.46 -26.37 2.72
N HIS A 181 2.30 -25.57 3.37
CA HIS A 181 1.82 -24.51 4.25
C HIS A 181 0.96 -23.50 3.48
N LEU A 182 1.43 -23.02 2.32
CA LEU A 182 0.65 -22.09 1.50
C LEU A 182 -0.63 -22.72 0.95
N HIS A 183 -0.64 -24.01 0.62
CA HIS A 183 -1.84 -24.71 0.20
C HIS A 183 -2.88 -24.80 1.32
N LEU A 184 -2.46 -25.15 2.54
CA LEU A 184 -3.33 -25.21 3.71
C LEU A 184 -3.89 -23.83 4.09
N VAL A 185 -3.08 -22.77 3.95
CA VAL A 185 -3.54 -21.39 4.14
C VAL A 185 -4.54 -21.01 3.04
N THR A 186 -4.28 -21.36 1.78
CA THR A 186 -5.17 -21.08 0.63
C THR A 186 -6.53 -21.78 0.76
N THR A 187 -6.53 -23.01 1.27
CA THR A 187 -7.75 -23.80 1.53
C THR A 187 -8.44 -23.41 2.84
N LYS A 188 -7.89 -22.43 3.58
CA LYS A 188 -8.40 -21.93 4.87
C LYS A 188 -8.44 -22.99 5.98
N VAL A 189 -7.63 -24.05 5.86
CA VAL A 189 -7.48 -25.09 6.89
C VAL A 189 -6.69 -24.55 8.07
N ILE A 190 -5.65 -23.75 7.80
CA ILE A 190 -4.80 -23.11 8.80
C ILE A 190 -4.74 -21.60 8.60
N LYS A 191 -4.37 -20.87 9.65
CA LYS A 191 -4.07 -19.43 9.56
C LYS A 191 -2.66 -19.22 9.01
N MET A 192 -2.47 -18.12 8.28
CA MET A 192 -1.16 -17.76 7.72
C MET A 192 -0.16 -17.43 8.83
N ASP A 193 0.91 -18.22 8.93
CA ASP A 193 2.04 -17.90 9.80
C ASP A 193 3.12 -17.15 9.02
N SER A 194 3.15 -15.82 9.19
CA SER A 194 4.13 -14.96 8.52
C SER A 194 5.57 -15.23 8.98
N MET A 195 5.79 -15.67 10.22
CA MET A 195 7.12 -15.90 10.78
C MET A 195 7.71 -17.21 10.22
N LEU A 196 6.90 -18.26 10.15
CA LEU A 196 7.29 -19.53 9.55
C LEU A 196 7.64 -19.34 8.07
N LEU A 197 6.79 -18.64 7.31
CA LEU A 197 7.02 -18.39 5.87
C LEU A 197 8.31 -17.60 5.63
N ARG A 198 8.60 -16.56 6.44
CA ARG A 198 9.87 -15.82 6.38
C ARG A 198 11.07 -16.71 6.66
N THR A 199 10.96 -17.55 7.68
CA THR A 199 12.02 -18.47 8.08
C THR A 199 12.33 -19.47 6.97
N LEU A 200 11.29 -20.10 6.39
CA LEU A 200 11.43 -21.03 5.29
C LEU A 200 12.07 -20.35 4.07
N LEU A 201 11.52 -19.22 3.59
CA LEU A 201 12.05 -18.52 2.41
C LEU A 201 13.48 -18.03 2.61
N GLY A 202 13.81 -17.49 3.79
CA GLY A 202 15.16 -17.07 4.14
C GLY A 202 16.14 -18.23 4.21
N SER A 203 15.73 -19.34 4.85
CA SER A 203 16.51 -20.57 4.95
C SER A 203 16.82 -21.15 3.56
N MET A 204 15.82 -21.19 2.68
CA MET A 204 15.98 -21.64 1.29
C MET A 204 16.95 -20.74 0.50
N ARG A 205 16.85 -19.41 0.64
CA ARG A 205 17.79 -18.46 -0.01
C ARG A 205 19.24 -18.72 0.38
N ILE A 206 19.50 -18.92 1.68
CA ILE A 206 20.85 -19.22 2.17
C ILE A 206 21.37 -20.52 1.56
N LYS A 207 20.56 -21.59 1.54
CA LYS A 207 20.97 -22.87 0.95
C LYS A 207 21.25 -22.78 -0.54
N VAL A 208 20.40 -22.08 -1.31
CA VAL A 208 20.62 -21.86 -2.75
C VAL A 208 21.87 -21.04 -2.98
N ARG A 209 22.15 -20.02 -2.15
CA ARG A 209 23.39 -19.25 -2.23
C ARG A 209 24.61 -20.13 -1.98
N LEU A 210 24.60 -20.95 -0.93
CA LEU A 210 25.67 -21.90 -0.65
C LEU A 210 25.88 -22.89 -1.80
N LEU A 211 24.81 -23.44 -2.38
CA LEU A 211 24.90 -24.33 -3.54
C LEU A 211 25.49 -23.63 -4.78
N THR A 212 25.26 -22.33 -4.92
CA THR A 212 25.84 -21.51 -6.00
C THR A 212 27.33 -21.32 -5.77
N ASP A 213 27.73 -20.94 -4.55
CA ASP A 213 29.14 -20.74 -4.18
C ASP A 213 29.94 -22.06 -4.23
N LEU A 214 29.29 -23.21 -4.01
CA LEU A 214 29.83 -24.57 -4.15
C LEU A 214 29.80 -25.10 -5.61
N GLY A 215 29.45 -24.25 -6.58
CA GLY A 215 29.44 -24.59 -8.01
C GLY A 215 28.38 -25.61 -8.43
N GLN A 216 27.38 -25.88 -7.58
CA GLN A 216 26.26 -26.78 -7.92
C GLN A 216 25.17 -26.08 -8.74
N LEU A 217 25.09 -24.75 -8.61
CA LEU A 217 24.19 -23.88 -9.36
C LEU A 217 25.00 -22.76 -10.00
N ASN A 218 24.54 -22.25 -11.14
CA ASN A 218 25.11 -21.07 -11.77
C ASN A 218 24.44 -19.77 -11.29
N GLY A 219 25.05 -18.62 -11.60
CA GLY A 219 24.52 -17.31 -11.18
C GLY A 219 23.10 -17.05 -11.69
N ASN A 220 22.78 -17.42 -12.93
CA ASN A 220 21.45 -17.22 -13.51
C ASN A 220 20.37 -18.04 -12.76
N GLN A 221 20.72 -19.25 -12.33
CA GLN A 221 19.87 -20.11 -11.52
C GLN A 221 19.60 -19.52 -10.13
N TRP A 222 20.60 -18.88 -9.54
CA TRP A 222 20.45 -18.15 -8.27
C TRP A 222 19.55 -16.92 -8.43
N PHE A 223 19.77 -16.10 -9.47
CA PHE A 223 18.95 -14.92 -9.75
C PHE A 223 17.48 -15.29 -9.98
N PHE A 224 17.22 -16.30 -10.83
CA PHE A 224 15.87 -16.80 -11.08
C PHE A 224 15.17 -17.24 -9.79
N PHE A 225 15.88 -18.00 -8.95
CA PHE A 225 15.34 -18.43 -7.67
C PHE A 225 15.04 -17.24 -6.75
N ASN A 226 15.96 -16.28 -6.66
CA ASN A 226 15.78 -15.13 -5.78
C ASN A 226 14.61 -14.24 -6.22
N GLU A 227 14.44 -14.01 -7.51
CA GLU A 227 13.30 -13.28 -8.09
C GLU A 227 11.96 -13.93 -7.72
N LYS A 228 11.88 -15.26 -7.84
CA LYS A 228 10.70 -16.02 -7.44
C LYS A 228 10.40 -15.89 -5.95
N VAL A 229 11.43 -15.95 -5.10
CA VAL A 229 11.26 -15.75 -3.66
C VAL A 229 10.82 -14.32 -3.35
N GLU A 230 11.40 -13.29 -3.97
CA GLU A 230 10.96 -11.89 -3.77
C GLU A 230 9.50 -11.68 -4.19
N LYS A 231 9.07 -12.33 -5.27
CA LYS A 231 7.67 -12.30 -5.70
C LYS A 231 6.75 -12.88 -4.64
N VAL A 232 7.13 -13.99 -4.00
CA VAL A 232 6.37 -14.56 -2.86
C VAL A 232 6.35 -13.60 -1.67
N TYR A 233 7.48 -12.98 -1.31
CA TYR A 233 7.55 -11.97 -0.25
C TYR A 233 6.59 -10.80 -0.50
N SER A 234 6.59 -10.27 -1.72
CA SER A 234 5.75 -9.15 -2.14
C SER A 234 4.25 -9.50 -2.10
N LEU A 235 3.87 -10.64 -2.68
CA LEU A 235 2.48 -11.10 -2.73
C LEU A 235 1.90 -11.32 -1.32
N LEU A 236 2.70 -11.92 -0.44
CA LEU A 236 2.32 -12.23 0.94
C LEU A 236 2.60 -11.07 1.91
N ARG A 237 3.13 -9.94 1.43
CA ARG A 237 3.50 -8.77 2.25
C ARG A 237 4.36 -9.14 3.46
N LEU A 238 5.26 -10.10 3.27
CA LEU A 238 6.23 -10.56 4.26
C LEU A 238 7.39 -9.55 4.43
N GLU A 239 7.19 -8.27 4.14
CA GLU A 239 8.11 -7.19 4.52
C GLU A 239 7.56 -6.48 5.76
N SER A 240 6.27 -6.15 5.75
CA SER A 240 5.55 -5.40 6.81
C SER A 240 5.32 -6.13 8.13
N SER A 241 5.32 -7.46 8.14
CA SER A 241 5.18 -8.31 9.34
C SER A 241 6.48 -8.51 10.15
N GLY A 242 7.53 -7.75 9.88
CA GLY A 242 8.69 -7.71 10.75
C GLY A 242 8.24 -7.14 12.08
N THR A 243 8.42 -7.89 13.18
CA THR A 243 8.51 -7.27 14.50
C THR A 243 9.41 -6.06 14.34
N LYS A 244 8.88 -4.88 14.69
CA LYS A 244 9.72 -3.73 14.99
C LYS A 244 10.61 -4.22 16.12
N ASP A 245 11.79 -4.73 15.77
CA ASP A 245 12.88 -4.77 16.72
C ASP A 245 13.11 -3.30 17.02
N TYR A 246 12.54 -2.85 18.14
CA TYR A 246 13.08 -1.72 18.85
C TYR A 246 14.53 -2.08 19.03
N GLY A 247 15.38 -1.49 18.18
CA GLY A 247 16.82 -1.61 18.29
C GLY A 247 17.12 -1.57 19.78
N SER A 248 17.65 -2.69 20.27
CA SER A 248 18.12 -2.83 21.63
C SER A 248 18.81 -1.51 21.95
N LYS A 249 18.32 -0.83 23.01
CA LYS A 249 18.80 0.51 23.38
C LYS A 249 20.31 0.56 23.14
N PRO A 250 20.85 1.57 22.44
CA PRO A 250 22.28 1.63 22.20
C PRO A 250 22.98 1.45 23.55
N ILE A 251 23.81 0.40 23.64
CA ILE A 251 24.62 0.08 24.81
C ILE A 251 25.31 1.39 25.20
N ARG A 252 25.00 1.90 26.39
CA ARG A 252 25.63 3.12 26.87
C ARG A 252 27.00 2.73 27.40
N VAL A 253 27.98 3.61 27.19
CA VAL A 253 29.32 3.46 27.79
C VAL A 253 29.13 3.35 29.31
N GLY A 254 29.25 2.12 29.84
CA GLY A 254 28.97 1.79 31.23
C GLY A 254 28.16 0.51 31.47
N ASP A 255 27.52 -0.08 30.46
CA ASP A 255 26.82 -1.35 30.64
C ASP A 255 27.85 -2.49 30.84
N GLN A 256 27.92 -3.01 32.07
CA GLN A 256 28.76 -4.17 32.40
C GLN A 256 28.14 -5.42 31.77
N LEU A 257 28.97 -6.15 31.01
CA LEU A 257 28.62 -7.48 30.50
C LEU A 257 28.50 -8.42 31.71
N ALA A 258 27.29 -8.88 31.99
CA ALA A 258 27.03 -10.03 32.85
C ALA A 258 27.05 -11.31 32.01
#